data_AF-A0A7C6B7K3-F1
#
_entry.id   AF-A0A7C6B7K3-F1
#
_cell.length_a   1.000
_cell.length_b   1.000
_cell.length_c   1.000
_cell.angle_alpha   90.00
_cell.angle_beta   90.00
_cell.angle_gamma   90.00
#
_symmetry.space_group_name_H-M   'P 1'
#
loop_
_entity.id
_entity.type
_entity.pdbx_description
1 polymer ?
#
loop_
_entity_poly.entity_id
_entity_poly.type
_entity_poly.pdbx_seq_one_letter_code
_entity_poly.pdbx_strand_id
1 'polypeptide(L)'
;MITSISEEIVTKTYMDVAGFQSNKIQREMEKLNKDQPELFYFVLTSLEELDDDVRDLGIYMFFVVYMMFKKAYKKINRITFDDIDKTYDYNLKILDTIEHGDENALMDFAEKEMVKQRYVMKYITEVLMEEDEENECISLKADDKGFLFLFLKTITDILDKNTTKTIKARK
;
A
#
# COMPACT_ATOMS: atom_id res chain seq x y z
N MET A 1 3.73 -20.78 7.83
CA MET A 1 2.91 -19.77 8.52
C MET A 1 2.90 -18.51 7.69
N ILE A 2 1.73 -18.06 7.26
CA ILE A 2 1.56 -16.76 6.61
C ILE A 2 1.78 -15.70 7.69
N THR A 3 2.91 -15.01 7.65
CA THR A 3 3.24 -13.91 8.57
C THR A 3 2.65 -12.62 8.01
N SER A 4 1.35 -12.40 8.21
CA SER A 4 0.68 -11.14 7.89
C SER A 4 0.96 -10.09 8.96
N ILE A 5 0.99 -8.81 8.57
CA ILE A 5 1.00 -7.69 9.53
C ILE A 5 -0.28 -7.74 10.35
N SER A 6 -0.17 -7.66 11.68
CA SER A 6 -1.34 -7.66 12.57
C SER A 6 -2.08 -6.33 12.55
N GLU A 7 -3.37 -6.36 12.86
CA GLU A 7 -4.20 -5.16 13.03
C GLU A 7 -3.57 -4.16 14.00
N GLU A 8 -3.03 -4.65 15.13
CA GLU A 8 -2.33 -3.84 16.12
C GLU A 8 -1.17 -3.01 15.51
N ILE A 9 -0.38 -3.62 14.61
CA ILE A 9 0.72 -2.92 13.94
C ILE A 9 0.17 -1.88 12.96
N VAL A 10 -0.88 -2.21 12.21
CA VAL A 10 -1.56 -1.30 11.27
C VAL A 10 -2.08 -0.07 12.02
N THR A 11 -2.94 -0.27 13.03
CA THR A 11 -3.55 0.82 13.82
C THR A 11 -2.47 1.68 14.48
N LYS A 12 -1.50 1.07 15.16
CA LYS A 12 -0.44 1.83 15.83
C LYS A 12 0.40 2.62 14.85
N THR A 13 0.66 2.10 13.64
CA THR A 13 1.47 2.80 12.64
C THR A 13 0.75 4.00 12.08
N TYR A 14 -0.53 3.86 11.72
CA TYR A 14 -1.35 4.98 11.25
C TYR A 14 -1.42 6.10 12.32
N MET A 15 -1.69 5.74 13.58
CA MET A 15 -1.69 6.70 14.68
C MET A 15 -0.31 7.35 14.91
N ASP A 16 0.77 6.57 14.84
CA ASP A 16 2.13 7.09 14.98
C ASP A 16 2.41 8.13 13.89
N VAL A 17 2.08 7.83 12.63
CA VAL A 17 2.33 8.70 11.47
C VAL A 17 1.51 9.99 11.55
N ALA A 18 0.23 9.91 11.95
CA ALA A 18 -0.60 11.09 12.18
C ALA A 18 -0.02 12.05 13.23
N GLY A 19 0.75 11.53 14.19
CA GLY A 19 1.45 12.31 15.20
C GLY A 19 2.88 12.76 14.83
N PHE A 20 3.37 12.49 13.62
CA PHE A 20 4.72 12.89 13.23
C PHE A 20 4.82 14.41 13.02
N GLN A 21 5.88 14.99 13.58
CA GLN A 21 6.32 16.32 13.18
C GLN A 21 6.92 16.31 11.77
N SER A 22 6.80 17.41 11.03
CA SER A 22 7.25 17.52 9.64
C SER A 22 8.73 17.14 9.45
N ASN A 23 9.60 17.48 10.40
CA ASN A 23 11.02 17.09 10.40
C ASN A 23 11.23 15.56 10.44
N LYS A 24 10.34 14.82 11.10
CA LYS A 24 10.40 13.36 11.20
C LYS A 24 9.89 12.72 9.92
N ILE A 25 8.81 13.27 9.33
CA ILE A 25 8.30 12.84 8.03
C ILE A 25 9.41 12.98 6.98
N GLN A 26 10.03 14.17 6.89
CA GLN A 26 11.13 14.42 5.95
C GLN A 26 12.28 13.41 6.12
N ARG A 27 12.75 13.19 7.34
CA ARG A 27 13.84 12.22 7.62
C ARG A 27 13.47 10.80 7.24
N GLU A 28 12.22 10.38 7.44
CA GLU A 28 11.79 9.03 7.09
C GLU A 28 11.60 8.88 5.57
N MET A 29 11.12 9.92 4.88
CA MET A 29 11.05 9.97 3.40
C MET A 29 12.44 9.95 2.76
N GLU A 30 13.40 10.71 3.29
CA GLU A 30 14.80 10.67 2.82
C GLU A 30 15.42 9.28 2.97
N LYS A 31 15.17 8.61 4.10
CA LYS A 31 15.60 7.22 4.31
C LYS A 31 14.91 6.27 3.34
N LEU A 32 13.60 6.44 3.13
CA LEU A 32 12.83 5.64 2.18
C LEU A 32 13.44 5.77 0.78
N ASN A 33 13.68 6.98 0.29
CA ASN A 33 14.29 7.19 -1.03
C ASN A 33 15.68 6.55 -1.13
N LYS A 34 16.50 6.63 -0.07
CA LYS A 34 17.80 5.98 -0.02
C LYS A 34 17.71 4.45 -0.05
N ASP A 35 16.76 3.88 0.70
CA ASP A 35 16.60 2.44 0.86
C ASP A 35 15.88 1.80 -0.33
N GLN A 36 14.95 2.54 -0.96
CA GLN A 36 14.00 2.10 -1.99
C GLN A 36 13.84 3.14 -3.11
N PRO A 37 14.91 3.52 -3.82
CA PRO A 37 14.86 4.62 -4.79
C PRO A 37 13.91 4.36 -5.96
N GLU A 38 13.85 3.12 -6.46
CA GLU A 38 13.00 2.77 -7.62
C GLU A 38 11.51 2.73 -7.25
N LEU A 39 11.19 2.23 -6.04
CA LEU A 39 9.82 2.31 -5.51
C LEU A 39 9.40 3.76 -5.29
N PHE A 40 10.30 4.59 -4.72
CA PHE A 40 10.00 6.00 -4.48
C PHE A 40 9.79 6.76 -5.78
N TYR A 41 10.64 6.51 -6.79
CA TYR A 41 10.47 7.07 -8.13
C TYR A 41 9.13 6.66 -8.74
N PHE A 42 8.81 5.36 -8.73
CA PHE A 42 7.53 4.84 -9.23
C PHE A 42 6.33 5.53 -8.57
N VAL A 43 6.36 5.75 -7.25
CA VAL A 43 5.28 6.43 -6.54
C VAL A 43 5.12 7.87 -7.04
N LEU A 44 6.21 8.63 -7.10
CA LEU A 44 6.15 10.03 -7.51
C LEU A 44 5.65 10.18 -8.96
N THR A 45 6.14 9.36 -9.88
CA THR A 45 5.74 9.42 -11.29
C THR A 45 4.32 8.91 -11.52
N SER A 46 3.88 7.90 -10.75
CA SER A 46 2.52 7.35 -10.91
C SER A 46 1.43 8.31 -10.44
N LEU A 47 1.77 9.23 -9.54
CA LEU A 47 0.82 10.17 -8.96
C LEU A 47 0.96 11.60 -9.52
N GLU A 48 1.95 11.86 -10.39
CA GLU A 48 2.31 13.21 -10.86
C GLU A 48 1.15 13.92 -11.56
N GLU A 49 0.41 13.19 -12.40
CA GLU A 49 -0.71 13.70 -13.22
C GLU A 49 -2.04 13.78 -12.47
N LEU A 50 -2.09 13.36 -11.20
CA LEU A 50 -3.31 13.45 -10.40
C LEU A 50 -3.49 14.85 -9.82
N ASP A 51 -4.75 15.20 -9.54
CA ASP A 51 -5.10 16.40 -8.80
C ASP A 51 -4.33 16.44 -7.46
N ASP A 52 -3.89 17.64 -7.05
CA ASP A 52 -2.97 17.84 -5.92
C ASP A 52 -3.42 17.10 -4.64
N ASP A 53 -4.72 17.20 -4.33
CA ASP A 53 -5.35 16.54 -3.18
C ASP A 53 -5.26 15.00 -3.27
N VAL A 54 -5.56 14.43 -4.45
CA VAL A 54 -5.51 12.98 -4.69
C VAL A 54 -4.07 12.48 -4.64
N ARG A 55 -3.13 13.25 -5.21
CA ARG A 55 -1.70 12.96 -5.18
C ARG A 55 -1.16 12.97 -3.75
N ASP A 56 -1.50 13.98 -2.97
CA ASP A 56 -1.06 14.11 -1.57
C ASP A 56 -1.59 12.97 -0.71
N LEU A 57 -2.86 12.58 -0.90
CA LEU A 57 -3.43 11.40 -0.24
C LEU A 57 -2.71 10.11 -0.66
N GLY A 58 -2.46 9.93 -1.97
CA GLY A 58 -1.73 8.77 -2.48
C GLY A 58 -0.32 8.64 -1.88
N ILE A 59 0.43 9.74 -1.81
CA ILE A 59 1.76 9.80 -1.18
C ILE A 59 1.66 9.49 0.32
N TYR A 60 0.69 10.05 1.02
CA TYR A 60 0.45 9.80 2.43
C TYR A 60 0.18 8.31 2.71
N MET A 61 -0.77 7.73 1.98
CA MET A 61 -1.14 6.31 2.15
C MET A 61 0.03 5.40 1.81
N PHE A 62 0.78 5.69 0.74
CA PHE A 62 2.02 4.98 0.42
C PHE A 62 3.00 4.99 1.61
N PHE A 63 3.26 6.17 2.17
CA PHE A 63 4.17 6.32 3.28
C PHE A 63 3.71 5.52 4.50
N VAL A 64 2.42 5.58 4.83
CA VAL A 64 1.84 4.80 5.94
C VAL A 64 2.01 3.30 5.71
N VAL A 65 1.66 2.79 4.52
CA VAL A 65 1.83 1.38 4.16
C VAL A 65 3.30 0.96 4.27
N TYR A 66 4.23 1.74 3.71
CA TYR A 66 5.67 1.46 3.82
C TYR A 66 6.12 1.36 5.29
N MET A 67 5.65 2.29 6.14
CA MET A 67 5.97 2.28 7.56
C MET A 67 5.41 1.05 8.28
N MET A 68 4.25 0.51 7.88
CA MET A 68 3.70 -0.73 8.43
C MET A 68 4.64 -1.91 8.17
N PHE A 69 5.10 -2.06 6.92
CA PHE A 69 6.06 -3.10 6.55
C PHE A 69 7.40 -2.92 7.26
N LYS A 70 7.92 -1.68 7.34
CA LYS A 70 9.17 -1.36 8.03
C LYS A 70 9.11 -1.69 9.53
N LYS A 71 7.94 -1.51 10.16
CA LYS A 71 7.71 -1.82 11.57
C LYS A 71 7.52 -3.31 11.81
N ALA A 72 6.77 -4.00 10.96
CA ALA A 72 6.47 -5.42 11.10
C ALA A 72 7.68 -6.32 10.82
N TYR A 73 8.42 -6.04 9.75
CA TYR A 73 9.47 -6.93 9.26
C TYR A 73 10.86 -6.44 9.63
N LYS A 74 11.79 -7.39 9.76
CA LYS A 74 13.19 -7.10 10.07
C LYS A 74 13.86 -6.28 8.96
N LYS A 75 13.59 -6.64 7.71
CA LYS A 75 14.19 -6.06 6.52
C LYS A 75 13.20 -6.07 5.36
N ILE A 76 13.18 -4.97 4.62
CA ILE A 76 12.61 -4.87 3.27
C ILE A 76 13.82 -4.92 2.33
N ASN A 77 13.88 -5.93 1.46
CA ASN A 77 14.91 -5.98 0.43
C ASN A 77 14.70 -4.83 -0.57
N ARG A 78 15.76 -4.45 -1.27
CA ARG A 78 15.67 -3.38 -2.27
C ARG A 78 14.77 -3.85 -3.41
N ILE A 79 13.74 -3.06 -3.67
CA ILE A 79 12.78 -3.24 -4.75
C ILE A 79 13.37 -2.69 -6.04
N THR A 80 13.19 -3.44 -7.12
CA THR A 80 13.63 -3.07 -8.47
C THR A 80 12.44 -2.74 -9.37
N PHE A 81 12.68 -2.07 -10.50
CA PHE A 81 11.66 -1.87 -11.54
C PHE A 81 11.08 -3.19 -12.05
N ASP A 82 11.88 -4.25 -12.15
CA ASP A 82 11.39 -5.58 -12.55
C ASP A 82 10.40 -6.17 -11.52
N ASP A 83 10.60 -5.93 -10.22
CA ASP A 83 9.64 -6.31 -9.17
C ASP A 83 8.32 -5.53 -9.31
N ILE A 84 8.43 -4.23 -9.65
CA ILE A 84 7.30 -3.32 -9.83
C ILE A 84 6.48 -3.76 -11.05
N ASP A 85 7.10 -3.85 -12.23
CA ASP A 85 6.45 -4.21 -13.49
C ASP A 85 5.72 -5.55 -13.37
N LYS A 86 6.42 -6.59 -12.87
CA LYS A 86 5.82 -7.93 -12.69
C LYS A 86 4.63 -7.91 -11.74
N THR A 87 4.66 -7.09 -10.70
CA THR A 87 3.59 -7.05 -9.71
C THR A 87 2.41 -6.21 -10.19
N TYR A 88 2.69 -5.11 -10.88
CA TYR A 88 1.66 -4.28 -11.49
C TYR A 88 0.92 -5.05 -12.59
N ASP A 89 1.63 -5.69 -13.52
CA ASP A 89 1.05 -6.54 -14.57
C ASP A 89 0.21 -7.69 -14.00
N TYR A 90 0.69 -8.31 -12.92
CA TYR A 90 -0.06 -9.36 -12.22
C TYR A 90 -1.38 -8.82 -11.66
N ASN A 91 -1.35 -7.64 -11.02
CA ASN A 91 -2.55 -7.02 -10.45
C ASN A 91 -3.53 -6.53 -11.53
N LEU A 92 -3.05 -6.03 -12.67
CA LEU A 92 -3.92 -5.69 -13.80
C LEU A 92 -4.61 -6.92 -14.39
N LYS A 93 -3.87 -8.02 -14.61
CA LYS A 93 -4.46 -9.28 -15.10
C LYS A 93 -5.52 -9.83 -14.16
N ILE A 94 -5.33 -9.64 -12.86
CA ILE A 94 -6.34 -9.99 -11.86
C ILE A 94 -7.62 -9.17 -12.05
N LEU A 95 -7.51 -7.84 -12.23
CA LEU A 95 -8.68 -7.00 -12.43
C LEU A 95 -9.43 -7.40 -13.70
N ASP A 96 -8.71 -7.65 -14.79
CA ASP A 96 -9.29 -8.16 -16.03
C ASP A 96 -10.00 -9.51 -15.85
N THR A 97 -9.41 -10.40 -15.04
CA THR A 97 -10.04 -11.68 -14.68
C THR A 97 -11.29 -11.48 -13.82
N ILE A 98 -11.36 -10.45 -12.98
CA ILE A 98 -12.55 -10.17 -12.18
C ILE A 98 -13.66 -9.57 -13.04
N GLU A 99 -13.31 -8.73 -14.00
CA GLU A 99 -14.26 -8.07 -14.92
C GLU A 99 -14.83 -9.05 -15.95
N HIS A 100 -14.00 -9.97 -16.47
CA HIS A 100 -14.33 -10.82 -17.61
C HIS A 100 -14.29 -12.34 -17.34
N GLY A 101 -13.84 -12.77 -16.16
CA GLY A 101 -13.59 -14.18 -15.86
C GLY A 101 -14.81 -14.98 -15.38
N ASP A 102 -14.65 -16.30 -15.35
CA ASP A 102 -15.66 -17.21 -14.83
C ASP A 102 -15.60 -17.34 -13.28
N GLU A 103 -16.64 -17.95 -12.71
CA GLU A 103 -16.79 -18.13 -11.26
C GLU A 103 -15.63 -18.90 -10.62
N ASN A 104 -14.98 -19.81 -11.35
CA ASN A 104 -13.85 -20.58 -10.84
C ASN A 104 -12.58 -19.74 -10.75
N ALA A 105 -12.32 -18.90 -11.76
CA ALA A 105 -11.20 -17.96 -11.75
C ALA A 105 -11.33 -16.93 -10.61
N LEU A 106 -12.57 -16.50 -10.32
CA LEU A 106 -12.88 -15.64 -9.18
C LEU A 106 -12.64 -16.31 -7.83
N MET A 107 -13.04 -17.58 -7.65
CA MET A 107 -12.80 -18.33 -6.41
C MET A 107 -11.30 -18.55 -6.17
N ASP A 108 -10.55 -18.95 -7.21
CA ASP A 108 -9.10 -19.12 -7.15
C ASP A 108 -8.36 -17.83 -6.74
N PHE A 109 -8.85 -16.68 -7.22
CA PHE A 109 -8.35 -15.36 -6.83
C PHE A 109 -8.66 -15.07 -5.37
N ALA A 110 -9.92 -15.21 -4.96
CA ALA A 110 -10.36 -14.92 -3.60
C ALA A 110 -9.56 -15.73 -2.58
N GLU A 111 -9.34 -17.03 -2.82
CA GLU A 111 -8.53 -17.86 -1.92
C GLU A 111 -7.08 -17.40 -1.79
N LYS A 112 -6.45 -16.97 -2.89
CA LYS A 112 -5.03 -16.56 -2.90
C LYS A 112 -4.80 -15.18 -2.31
N GLU A 113 -5.78 -14.28 -2.41
CA GLU A 113 -5.61 -12.86 -2.12
C GLU A 113 -6.29 -12.44 -0.81
N MET A 114 -7.39 -13.09 -0.37
CA MET A 114 -8.11 -12.73 0.88
C MET A 114 -7.30 -12.92 2.18
N VAL A 115 -6.14 -13.58 2.09
CA VAL A 115 -5.27 -13.88 3.24
C VAL A 115 -4.02 -13.00 3.27
N LYS A 116 -3.64 -12.39 2.15
CA LYS A 116 -2.42 -11.57 2.08
C LYS A 116 -2.68 -10.20 2.70
N GLN A 117 -1.90 -9.88 3.73
CA GLN A 117 -1.90 -8.56 4.37
C GLN A 117 -3.29 -7.97 4.65
N ARG A 118 -4.24 -8.83 5.08
CA ARG A 118 -5.66 -8.48 5.26
C ARG A 118 -5.88 -7.15 5.96
N TYR A 119 -5.15 -6.90 7.04
CA TYR A 119 -5.32 -5.68 7.83
C TYR A 119 -4.77 -4.43 7.14
N VAL A 120 -3.74 -4.58 6.29
CA VAL A 120 -3.25 -3.47 5.44
C VAL A 120 -4.29 -3.17 4.36
N MET A 121 -4.84 -4.20 3.71
CA MET A 121 -5.90 -4.02 2.71
C MET A 121 -7.16 -3.40 3.30
N LYS A 122 -7.57 -3.84 4.51
CA LYS A 122 -8.67 -3.23 5.26
C LYS A 122 -8.44 -1.74 5.49
N TYR A 123 -7.25 -1.36 5.96
CA TYR A 123 -6.88 0.05 6.14
C TYR A 123 -6.97 0.85 4.83
N ILE A 124 -6.43 0.32 3.73
CA ILE A 124 -6.49 0.98 2.42
C ILE A 124 -7.95 1.20 2.01
N THR A 125 -8.80 0.19 2.12
CA THR A 125 -10.21 0.30 1.75
C THR A 125 -10.99 1.24 2.64
N GLU A 126 -10.72 1.25 3.95
CA GLU A 126 -11.41 2.14 4.89
C GLU A 126 -11.11 3.60 4.56
N VAL A 127 -9.84 3.96 4.35
CA VAL A 127 -9.44 5.34 4.02
C VAL A 127 -9.98 5.80 2.67
N LEU A 128 -10.00 4.93 1.64
CA LEU A 128 -10.52 5.31 0.31
C LEU A 128 -12.05 5.40 0.27
N MET A 129 -12.74 4.68 1.15
CA MET A 129 -14.20 4.64 1.23
C MET A 129 -14.76 5.56 2.32
N GLU A 130 -13.91 6.20 3.11
CA GLU A 130 -14.30 7.19 4.10
C GLU A 130 -14.96 8.37 3.38
N GLU A 131 -16.27 8.49 3.54
CA GLU A 131 -17.07 9.61 3.08
C GLU A 131 -17.21 10.55 4.26
N ASP A 132 -16.50 11.67 4.22
CA ASP A 132 -16.52 12.65 5.32
C ASP A 132 -17.76 13.55 5.13
N GLU A 133 -18.84 13.26 5.86
CA GLU A 133 -20.06 14.08 5.88
C GLU A 133 -19.88 15.37 6.71
N GLU A 134 -18.86 15.44 7.58
CA GLU A 134 -18.67 16.53 8.56
C GLU A 134 -17.37 17.33 8.41
N ASN A 135 -16.33 16.82 7.73
CA ASN A 135 -15.09 17.56 7.48
C ASN A 135 -14.86 17.77 5.98
N GLU A 136 -14.14 18.83 5.63
CA GLU A 136 -13.65 19.13 4.27
C GLU A 136 -12.60 18.09 3.80
N CYS A 137 -12.92 16.80 3.85
CA CYS A 137 -12.06 15.77 3.29
C CYS A 137 -12.24 15.71 1.78
N ILE A 138 -11.20 15.21 1.12
CA ILE A 138 -11.12 15.12 -0.33
C ILE A 138 -12.18 14.14 -0.82
N SER A 139 -13.24 14.65 -1.46
CA SER A 139 -14.24 13.80 -2.11
C SER A 139 -13.65 13.17 -3.37
N LEU A 140 -13.08 11.98 -3.21
CA LEU A 140 -12.48 11.24 -4.31
C LEU A 140 -13.55 10.74 -5.30
N LYS A 141 -13.30 10.92 -6.60
CA LYS A 141 -14.12 10.31 -7.65
C LYS A 141 -13.91 8.79 -7.64
N ALA A 142 -14.88 8.05 -8.18
CA ALA A 142 -14.80 6.59 -8.26
C ALA A 142 -13.52 6.11 -9.00
N ASP A 143 -13.15 6.79 -10.08
CA ASP A 143 -11.95 6.47 -10.86
C ASP A 143 -10.66 6.68 -10.04
N ASP A 144 -10.59 7.77 -9.28
CA ASP A 144 -9.44 8.07 -8.39
C ASP A 144 -9.34 7.02 -7.27
N LYS A 145 -10.47 6.64 -6.66
CA LYS A 145 -10.52 5.55 -5.66
C LYS A 145 -10.04 4.23 -6.26
N GLY A 146 -10.50 3.89 -7.45
CA GLY A 146 -10.11 2.66 -8.16
C GLY A 146 -8.62 2.64 -8.49
N PHE A 147 -8.10 3.74 -9.02
CA PHE A 147 -6.68 3.92 -9.30
C PHE A 147 -5.83 3.78 -8.03
N LEU A 148 -6.14 4.55 -6.98
CA LEU A 148 -5.40 4.52 -5.72
C LEU A 148 -5.44 3.14 -5.06
N PHE A 149 -6.58 2.44 -5.13
CA PHE A 149 -6.70 1.07 -4.62
C PHE A 149 -5.73 0.12 -5.34
N LEU A 150 -5.74 0.10 -6.68
CA LEU A 150 -4.84 -0.75 -7.46
C LEU A 150 -3.36 -0.40 -7.22
N PHE A 151 -3.06 0.89 -7.17
CA PHE A 151 -1.73 1.42 -6.89
C PHE A 151 -1.21 0.94 -5.51
N LEU A 152 -2.00 1.14 -4.44
CA LEU A 152 -1.63 0.75 -3.08
C LEU A 152 -1.62 -0.76 -2.88
N LYS A 153 -2.50 -1.51 -3.56
CA LYS A 153 -2.43 -2.97 -3.62
C LYS A 153 -1.10 -3.42 -4.22
N THR A 154 -0.69 -2.83 -5.33
CA THR A 154 0.57 -3.14 -6.00
C THR A 154 1.77 -2.90 -5.09
N ILE A 155 1.80 -1.75 -4.41
CA ILE A 155 2.85 -1.45 -3.42
C ILE A 155 2.85 -2.48 -2.28
N THR A 156 1.68 -2.83 -1.75
CA THR A 156 1.52 -3.82 -0.67
C THR A 156 2.07 -5.18 -1.11
N ASP A 157 1.76 -5.63 -2.32
CA ASP A 157 2.23 -6.91 -2.85
C ASP A 157 3.74 -6.90 -3.12
N ILE A 158 4.28 -5.81 -3.66
CA ILE A 158 5.72 -5.66 -3.88
C ILE A 158 6.47 -5.74 -2.54
N LEU A 159 5.97 -5.02 -1.52
CA LEU A 159 6.54 -5.04 -0.18
C LEU A 159 6.45 -6.42 0.45
N ASP A 160 5.29 -7.09 0.36
CA ASP A 160 5.10 -8.45 0.90
C ASP A 160 6.09 -9.45 0.27
N LYS A 161 6.24 -9.42 -1.06
CA LYS A 161 7.21 -10.26 -1.78
C LYS A 161 8.66 -9.98 -1.38
N ASN A 162 8.99 -8.71 -1.10
CA ASN A 162 10.35 -8.27 -0.82
C ASN A 162 10.72 -8.18 0.66
N THR A 163 9.83 -8.58 1.57
CA THR A 163 10.14 -8.63 3.00
C THR A 163 10.62 -10.01 3.44
N THR A 164 11.57 -10.02 4.38
CA THR A 164 11.92 -11.29 5.06
C THR A 164 10.75 -11.70 5.94
N LYS A 165 10.20 -12.90 5.75
CA LYS A 165 9.07 -13.47 6.52
C LYS A 165 9.35 -13.71 8.02
N THR A 166 10.40 -13.10 8.57
CA THR A 166 10.70 -13.04 10.00
C THR A 166 10.17 -11.72 10.56
N ILE A 167 9.04 -11.80 11.26
CA ILE A 167 8.48 -10.67 12.02
C ILE A 167 9.47 -10.28 13.13
N LYS A 168 9.64 -8.98 13.40
CA LYS A 168 10.42 -8.51 14.55
C LYS A 168 9.78 -9.05 15.85
N ALA A 169 10.55 -9.77 16.65
CA ALA A 169 10.07 -10.27 17.94
C ALA A 169 9.55 -9.12 18.81
N ARG A 170 8.37 -9.30 19.43
CA ARG A 170 7.86 -8.39 20.46
C ARG A 170 8.94 -8.25 21.53
N LYS A 171 9.47 -7.04 21.73
CA LYS A 171 10.21 -6.68 22.94
C LYS A 171 9.24 -6.07 23.93
#